data_AF-A0A933TN50-F1
#
_entry.id   AF-A0A933TN50-F1
#
_cell.length_a   1.000
_cell.length_b   1.000
_cell.length_c   1.000
_cell.angle_alpha   90.00
_cell.angle_beta   90.00
_cell.angle_gamma   90.00
#
_symmetry.space_group_name_H-M   'P 1'
#
loop_
_entity.id
_entity.type
_entity.pdbx_description
1 polymer ?
#
loop_
_entity_poly.entity_id
_entity_poly.type
_entity_poly.pdbx_seq_one_letter_code
_entity_poly.pdbx_strand_id
1 'polypeptide(L)'
;MSRKTWEELAWQLTRLPGGAAAALPDFFGALLDGEAEERRWPLREGGCVERLPNEELRVGGTPLATLPPELLEVARETGLSPILLGLLGVAAGDLEGDRRLKAVHPRLDGAAKDLMLMTVCRLCG
;
A
#
# COMPACT_ATOMS: atom_id res chain seq x y z
N MET A 1 8.65 5.52 -13.36
CA MET A 1 7.66 4.46 -13.59
C MET A 1 6.58 4.93 -14.55
N SER A 2 5.85 4.04 -15.21
CA SER A 2 4.72 4.41 -16.07
C SER A 2 3.40 4.37 -15.30
N ARG A 3 2.48 5.29 -15.59
CA ARG A 3 1.10 5.30 -15.09
C ARG A 3 0.40 3.93 -15.22
N LYS A 4 0.69 3.20 -16.30
CA LYS A 4 0.14 1.87 -16.58
C LYS A 4 0.39 0.85 -15.46
N THR A 5 1.53 0.94 -14.76
CA THR A 5 1.83 0.04 -13.63
C THR A 5 0.85 0.27 -12.48
N TRP A 6 0.51 1.54 -12.19
CA TRP A 6 -0.45 1.88 -11.14
C TRP A 6 -1.88 1.49 -11.51
N GLU A 7 -2.26 1.71 -12.77
CA GLU A 7 -3.56 1.28 -13.30
C GLU A 7 -3.73 -0.25 -13.20
N GLU A 8 -2.68 -1.01 -13.50
CA GLU A 8 -2.67 -2.46 -13.36
C GLU A 8 -2.82 -2.90 -11.89
N LEU A 9 -2.04 -2.32 -10.96
CA LEU A 9 -2.15 -2.63 -9.53
C LEU A 9 -3.55 -2.27 -8.98
N ALA A 10 -4.09 -1.12 -9.37
CA ALA A 10 -5.43 -0.70 -9.01
C ALA A 10 -6.49 -1.67 -9.55
N TRP A 11 -6.37 -2.08 -10.82
CA TRP A 11 -7.26 -3.06 -11.42
C TRP A 11 -7.20 -4.41 -10.71
N GLN A 12 -6.01 -4.91 -10.38
CA GLN A 12 -5.85 -6.18 -9.66
C GLN A 12 -6.50 -6.14 -8.27
N LEU A 13 -6.41 -5.01 -7.56
CA LEU A 13 -7.11 -4.83 -6.28
C LEU A 13 -8.63 -4.98 -6.41
N THR A 14 -9.22 -4.53 -7.51
CA THR A 14 -10.67 -4.69 -7.74
C THR A 14 -11.09 -6.14 -7.93
N ARG A 15 -10.15 -7.04 -8.26
CA ARG A 15 -10.41 -8.47 -8.50
C ARG A 15 -10.31 -9.34 -7.26
N LEU A 16 -9.94 -8.78 -6.11
CA LEU A 16 -9.98 -9.51 -4.85
C LEU A 16 -11.41 -9.98 -4.55
N PRO A 17 -11.60 -11.14 -3.90
CA PRO A 17 -12.88 -11.47 -3.28
C PRO A 17 -13.30 -10.33 -2.33
N GLY A 18 -14.50 -9.77 -2.53
CA GLY A 18 -14.94 -8.56 -1.79
C GLY A 18 -14.43 -7.23 -2.35
N GLY A 19 -13.67 -7.27 -3.45
CA GLY A 19 -13.12 -6.10 -4.16
C GLY A 19 -12.03 -5.39 -3.37
N ALA A 20 -11.64 -4.20 -3.86
CA ALA A 20 -10.55 -3.45 -3.25
C ALA A 20 -10.83 -2.99 -1.82
N ALA A 21 -12.11 -2.86 -1.44
CA ALA A 21 -12.52 -2.50 -0.08
C ALA A 21 -12.15 -3.59 0.95
N ALA A 22 -12.01 -4.85 0.52
CA ALA A 22 -11.60 -5.96 1.38
C ALA A 22 -10.08 -5.96 1.66
N ALA A 23 -9.27 -5.32 0.81
CA ALA A 23 -7.81 -5.35 0.92
C ALA A 23 -7.30 -4.84 2.28
N LEU A 24 -7.90 -3.76 2.79
CA LEU A 24 -7.50 -3.18 4.07
C LEU A 24 -7.85 -4.10 5.26
N PRO A 25 -9.12 -4.49 5.51
CA PRO A 25 -9.46 -5.35 6.64
C PRO A 25 -8.80 -6.73 6.57
N ASP A 26 -8.72 -7.34 5.38
CA ASP A 26 -8.27 -8.73 5.24
C ASP A 26 -6.76 -8.89 5.44
N PHE A 27 -5.96 -7.93 4.97
CA PHE A 27 -4.50 -8.04 4.98
C PHE A 27 -3.86 -7.18 6.07
N PHE A 28 -4.44 -6.03 6.39
CA PHE A 28 -3.86 -5.07 7.34
C PHE A 28 -4.66 -4.95 8.64
N GLY A 29 -5.91 -5.41 8.71
CA GLY A 29 -6.78 -5.21 9.87
C GLY A 29 -6.20 -5.69 11.20
N ALA A 30 -5.46 -6.81 11.20
CA ALA A 30 -4.77 -7.32 12.39
C ALA A 30 -3.55 -6.49 12.82
N LEU A 31 -3.06 -5.58 11.97
CA LEU A 31 -1.95 -4.68 12.24
C LEU A 31 -2.42 -3.29 12.70
N LEU A 32 -3.67 -2.93 12.39
CA LEU A 32 -4.21 -1.59 12.66
C LEU A 32 -4.75 -1.44 14.08
N ASP A 33 -4.47 -0.30 14.70
CA ASP A 33 -4.98 0.10 16.02
C ASP A 33 -6.08 1.16 15.88
N GLY A 34 -7.16 0.78 15.21
CA GLY A 34 -8.30 1.66 14.94
C GLY A 34 -8.59 1.80 13.45
N GLU A 35 -9.27 2.89 13.10
CA GLU A 35 -9.68 3.19 11.73
C GLU A 35 -8.50 3.70 10.90
N ALA A 36 -8.40 3.21 9.67
CA ALA A 36 -7.40 3.68 8.72
C ALA A 36 -7.96 4.89 7.96
N GLU A 37 -7.34 6.04 8.17
CA GLU A 37 -7.70 7.26 7.46
C GLU A 37 -6.96 7.37 6.12
N GLU A 38 -7.39 8.30 5.26
CA GLU A 38 -6.80 8.52 3.94
C GLU A 38 -5.28 8.78 3.98
N ARG A 39 -4.82 9.47 5.04
CA ARG A 39 -3.41 9.89 5.21
C ARG A 39 -2.69 9.21 6.36
N ARG A 40 -3.39 8.44 7.20
CA ARG A 40 -2.80 7.91 8.44
C ARG A 40 -3.44 6.62 8.90
N TRP A 41 -2.62 5.58 9.05
CA TRP A 41 -3.02 4.26 9.53
C TRP A 41 -2.30 3.97 10.86
N PRO A 42 -2.99 4.01 12.00
CA PRO A 42 -2.39 3.71 13.30
C PRO A 42 -2.03 2.22 13.39
N LEU A 43 -0.85 1.91 13.92
CA LEU A 43 -0.33 0.53 14.02
C LEU A 43 -0.36 0.03 15.47
N ARG A 44 -0.79 -1.21 15.68
CA ARG A 44 -0.86 -1.86 17.01
C ARG A 44 0.49 -2.01 17.71
N GLU A 45 1.57 -2.10 16.93
CA GLU A 45 2.93 -2.21 17.46
C GLU A 45 3.52 -0.83 17.84
N GLY A 46 2.75 0.24 17.64
CA GLY A 46 3.15 1.62 17.85
C GLY A 46 3.52 2.34 16.54
N GLY A 47 3.28 3.66 16.51
CA GLY A 47 3.48 4.48 15.32
C GLY A 47 2.33 4.39 14.30
N CYS A 48 2.58 4.86 13.08
CA CYS A 48 1.61 4.83 11.99
C CYS A 48 2.29 4.68 10.63
N VAL A 49 1.53 4.21 9.65
CA VAL A 49 1.80 4.47 8.23
C VAL A 49 1.17 5.81 7.90
N GLU A 50 1.93 6.73 7.30
CA GLU A 50 1.47 8.10 7.10
C GLU A 50 1.92 8.66 5.75
N ARG A 51 1.00 9.34 5.05
CA ARG A 51 1.27 10.09 3.82
C ARG A 51 1.34 11.58 4.16
N LEU A 52 2.53 12.14 4.10
CA LEU A 52 2.78 13.55 4.41
C LEU A 52 2.31 14.49 3.28
N PRO A 53 2.20 15.82 3.52
CA PRO A 53 1.80 16.78 2.49
C PRO A 53 2.75 16.88 1.27
N ASN A 54 4.01 16.47 1.44
CA ASN A 54 4.98 16.33 0.35
C ASN A 54 4.90 14.97 -0.35
N GLU A 55 3.85 14.19 -0.08
CA GLU A 55 3.59 12.88 -0.67
C GLU A 55 4.60 11.80 -0.27
N GLU A 56 5.41 12.07 0.77
CA GLU A 56 6.27 11.08 1.39
C GLU A 56 5.45 10.11 2.24
N LEU A 57 5.62 8.82 1.97
CA LEU A 57 5.10 7.72 2.77
C LEU A 57 6.11 7.39 3.86
N ARG A 58 5.67 7.38 5.13
CA ARG A 58 6.48 6.98 6.28
C ARG A 58 5.83 5.84 7.06
N VAL A 59 6.66 5.11 7.78
CA VAL A 59 6.24 4.10 8.76
C VAL A 59 6.98 4.33 10.06
N GLY A 60 6.24 4.60 11.14
CA GLY A 60 6.83 4.85 12.47
C GLY A 60 7.82 6.02 12.48
N GLY A 61 7.55 7.07 11.69
CA GLY A 61 8.43 8.23 11.53
C GLY A 61 9.63 8.01 10.60
N THR A 62 9.80 6.82 10.02
CA THR A 62 10.87 6.51 9.07
C THR A 62 10.39 6.70 7.63
N PRO A 63 11.07 7.49 6.80
CA PRO A 63 10.77 7.60 5.36
C PRO A 63 10.85 6.24 4.67
N LEU A 64 9.84 5.93 3.85
CA LEU A 64 9.76 4.70 3.08
C LEU A 64 9.90 4.96 1.58
N ALA A 65 9.12 5.88 1.02
CA ALA A 65 9.14 6.25 -0.40
C ALA A 65 8.42 7.59 -0.60
N THR A 66 8.63 8.24 -1.75
CA THR A 66 7.77 9.37 -2.19
C THR A 66 6.78 8.85 -3.23
N LEU A 67 5.49 9.13 -3.03
CA LEU A 67 4.44 8.69 -3.94
C LEU A 67 4.46 9.56 -5.21
N PRO A 68 4.62 8.96 -6.40
CA PRO A 68 4.68 9.73 -7.64
C PRO A 68 3.29 10.27 -8.02
N PRO A 69 3.22 11.41 -8.75
CA PRO A 69 1.95 12.02 -9.15
C PRO A 69 1.00 11.05 -9.86
N GLU A 70 1.52 10.17 -10.72
CA GLU A 70 0.73 9.22 -11.48
C GLU A 70 0.03 8.19 -10.56
N LEU A 71 0.65 7.83 -9.43
CA LEU A 71 0.02 6.96 -8.43
C LEU A 71 -1.15 7.68 -7.76
N LEU A 72 -0.95 8.95 -7.39
CA LEU A 72 -1.98 9.77 -6.75
C LEU A 72 -3.18 10.01 -7.68
N GLU A 73 -2.92 10.23 -8.97
CA GLU A 73 -3.96 10.34 -9.99
C GLU A 73 -4.79 9.06 -10.09
N VAL A 74 -4.14 7.90 -10.21
CA VAL A 74 -4.83 6.61 -10.27
C VAL A 74 -5.60 6.32 -9.00
N ALA A 75 -5.01 6.59 -7.82
CA ALA A 75 -5.68 6.42 -6.54
C ALA A 75 -6.98 7.24 -6.47
N ARG A 76 -6.92 8.51 -6.90
CA ARG A 76 -8.06 9.41 -6.95
C ARG A 76 -9.14 8.94 -7.93
N GLU A 77 -8.75 8.51 -9.13
CA GLU A 77 -9.69 8.07 -10.17
C GLU A 77 -10.40 6.76 -9.81
N THR A 78 -9.72 5.87 -9.08
CA THR A 78 -10.22 4.56 -8.69
C THR A 78 -10.85 4.53 -7.30
N GLY A 79 -10.75 5.62 -6.53
CA GLY A 79 -11.21 5.70 -5.15
C GLY A 79 -10.39 4.83 -4.18
N LEU A 80 -9.18 4.43 -4.57
CA LEU A 80 -8.29 3.60 -3.75
C LEU A 80 -7.43 4.46 -2.82
N SER A 81 -7.04 3.87 -1.69
CA SER A 81 -6.11 4.54 -0.78
C SER A 81 -4.72 4.70 -1.43
N PRO A 82 -4.16 5.92 -1.47
CA PRO A 82 -2.78 6.13 -1.91
C PRO A 82 -1.77 5.38 -1.05
N ILE A 83 -2.04 5.22 0.25
CA ILE A 83 -1.18 4.43 1.16
C ILE A 83 -1.17 2.96 0.74
N LEU A 84 -2.34 2.40 0.42
CA LEU A 84 -2.45 1.01 -0.02
C LEU A 84 -1.65 0.76 -1.31
N LEU A 85 -1.85 1.62 -2.32
CA LEU A 85 -1.11 1.55 -3.59
C LEU A 85 0.39 1.77 -3.38
N GLY A 86 0.76 2.69 -2.48
CA GLY A 86 2.16 2.93 -2.12
C GLY A 86 2.82 1.71 -1.48
N LEU A 87 2.17 1.07 -0.51
CA LEU A 87 2.68 -0.16 0.13
C LEU A 87 2.83 -1.30 -0.89
N LEU A 88 1.88 -1.43 -1.83
CA LEU A 88 1.99 -2.40 -2.93
C LEU A 88 3.15 -2.09 -3.86
N GLY A 89 3.33 -0.83 -4.27
CA GLY A 89 4.46 -0.41 -5.07
C GLY A 89 5.80 -0.71 -4.38
N VAL A 90 5.90 -0.49 -3.07
CA VAL A 90 7.10 -0.84 -2.30
C VAL A 90 7.30 -2.36 -2.25
N ALA A 91 6.23 -3.14 -2.04
CA ALA A 91 6.30 -4.60 -2.01
C ALA A 91 6.68 -5.21 -3.36
N ALA A 92 6.22 -4.61 -4.46
CA ALA A 92 6.55 -4.99 -5.83
C ALA A 92 7.97 -4.59 -6.25
N GLY A 93 8.65 -3.74 -5.47
CA GLY A 93 9.93 -3.14 -5.83
C GLY A 93 9.82 -2.03 -6.88
N ASP A 94 8.61 -1.57 -7.14
CA ASP A 94 8.28 -0.48 -8.05
C ASP A 94 8.52 0.90 -7.39
N LEU A 95 8.31 1.01 -6.08
CA LEU A 95 8.73 2.17 -5.28
C LEU A 95 10.00 1.84 -4.52
N GLU A 96 11.08 2.48 -4.93
CA GLU A 96 12.31 2.53 -4.15
C GLU A 96 12.26 3.75 -3.22
N GLY A 97 12.72 3.54 -1.99
CA GLY A 97 13.12 4.64 -1.13
C GLY A 97 14.27 4.23 -0.24
N ASP A 98 14.58 5.07 0.73
CA ASP A 98 15.85 5.00 1.48
C ASP A 98 15.99 3.71 2.32
N ARG A 99 14.87 3.04 2.62
CA ARG A 99 14.85 1.80 3.40
C ARG A 99 13.85 0.80 2.85
N ARG A 100 14.18 -0.48 2.98
CA ARG A 100 13.25 -1.58 2.67
C ARG A 100 12.20 -1.69 3.77
N LEU A 101 10.93 -1.80 3.40
CA LEU A 101 9.82 -2.01 4.34
C LEU A 101 10.09 -3.18 5.29
N LYS A 102 10.63 -4.29 4.77
CA LYS A 102 11.05 -5.46 5.57
C LYS A 102 11.99 -5.13 6.74
N ALA A 103 12.87 -4.14 6.60
CA ALA A 103 13.86 -3.78 7.62
C ALA A 103 13.27 -2.91 8.73
N VAL A 104 12.23 -2.12 8.41
CA VAL A 104 11.62 -1.16 9.34
C VAL A 104 10.37 -1.77 9.99
N HIS A 105 9.56 -2.50 9.22
CA HIS A 105 8.30 -3.07 9.67
C HIS A 105 7.98 -4.40 8.95
N PRO A 106 8.57 -5.54 9.39
CA PRO A 106 8.48 -6.82 8.68
C PRO A 106 7.06 -7.38 8.55
N ARG A 107 6.18 -7.13 9.52
CA ARG A 107 4.77 -7.57 9.43
C ARG A 107 3.97 -6.80 8.38
N LEU A 108 4.29 -5.52 8.19
CA LEU A 108 3.65 -4.67 7.19
C LEU A 108 4.14 -5.04 5.79
N ASP A 109 5.44 -5.35 5.65
CA ASP A 109 6.02 -5.95 4.44
C ASP A 109 5.36 -7.28 4.10
N GLY A 110 5.15 -8.15 5.09
CA GLY A 110 4.43 -9.41 4.95
C GLY A 110 3.01 -9.21 4.42
N ALA A 111 2.21 -8.36 5.08
CA ALA A 111 0.85 -8.07 4.66
C ALA A 111 0.76 -7.49 3.24
N ALA A 112 1.65 -6.56 2.88
CA ALA A 112 1.70 -5.99 1.54
C ALA A 112 2.08 -7.04 0.48
N LYS A 113 2.97 -7.97 0.80
CA LYS A 113 3.33 -9.09 -0.08
C LYS A 113 2.24 -10.12 -0.20
N ASP A 114 1.54 -10.45 0.88
CA ASP A 114 0.40 -11.36 0.85
C ASP A 114 -0.71 -10.79 -0.02
N LEU A 115 -1.01 -9.49 0.13
CA LEU A 115 -1.93 -8.79 -0.76
C LEU A 115 -1.44 -8.85 -2.21
N MET A 116 -0.18 -8.52 -2.46
CA MET A 116 0.42 -8.60 -3.79
C MET A 116 0.32 -10.02 -4.37
N LEU A 117 0.54 -11.07 -3.59
CA LEU A 117 0.43 -12.46 -4.06
C LEU A 117 -1.01 -12.81 -4.44
N MET A 118 -2.00 -12.27 -3.72
CA MET A 118 -3.42 -12.47 -4.00
C MET A 118 -3.91 -11.64 -5.19
N THR A 119 -3.33 -10.46 -5.43
CA THR A 119 -3.66 -9.59 -6.58
C THR A 119 -2.90 -9.97 -7.85
N VAL A 120 -1.65 -10.43 -7.71
CA VAL A 120 -0.74 -10.81 -8.81
C VAL A 120 -0.77 -12.32 -9.07
N CYS A 121 -1.65 -13.09 -8.43
CA CYS A 121 -1.69 -14.54 -8.62
C CYS A 121 -1.90 -14.90 -10.10
N ARG A 122 -0.79 -15.19 -10.79
CA ARG A 122 -0.72 -15.67 -12.17
C ARG A 122 -1.36 -17.04 -12.37
N LEU A 123 -1.91 -17.65 -11.31
CA LEU A 123 -2.66 -18.91 -11.38
C LEU A 123 -4.07 -18.72 -11.96
N CYS A 124 -4.54 -17.48 -12.12
CA CYS A 124 -5.80 -17.22 -12.80
C CYS A 124 -5.72 -17.30 -14.32
N GLY A 125 -4.52 -17.17 -14.92
CA GLY A 125 -4.36 -17.08 -16.38
C GLY A 125 -4.89 -15.78 -16.97
#